data_AF-A0A0J1DGZ4-F1
#
_entry.id   AF-A0A0J1DGZ4-F1
#
_cell.length_a   1.000
_cell.length_b   1.000
_cell.length_c   1.000
_cell.angle_alpha   90.00
_cell.angle_beta   90.00
_cell.angle_gamma   90.00
#
_symmetry.space_group_name_H-M   'P 1'
#
loop_
_entity.id
_entity.type
_entity.pdbx_description
1 polymer ?
#
loop_
_entity_poly.entity_id
_entity_poly.type
_entity_poly.pdbx_seq_one_letter_code
_entity_poly.pdbx_strand_id
1 'polypeptide(L)'
;MREGIRLYNEGDFNGAIRRLSQRDVNNGPLATRLTALKYQAFSYCVTSRPAPCRQAFDRALRLDPSFDLAPGEHGHPLWGPVFTRAKQAVAAR
;
A
#
# COMPACT_ATOMS: atom_id res chain seq x y z
N MET A 1 3.02 -1.32 13.48
CA MET A 1 2.23 -2.01 12.43
C MET A 1 0.73 -2.08 12.75
N ARG A 2 0.29 -2.89 13.72
CA ARG A 2 -1.13 -3.12 14.05
C ARG A 2 -1.94 -1.83 14.22
N GLU A 3 -1.36 -0.86 14.92
CA GLU A 3 -1.97 0.45 15.11
C GLU A 3 -2.26 1.20 13.80
N GLY A 4 -1.37 1.12 12.81
CA GLY A 4 -1.60 1.76 11.51
C GLY A 4 -2.76 1.13 10.74
N ILE A 5 -2.97 -0.18 10.87
CA ILE A 5 -4.12 -0.88 10.29
C ILE A 5 -5.40 -0.50 11.03
N ARG A 6 -5.35 -0.39 12.38
CA ARG A 6 -6.49 0.05 13.18
C ARG A 6 -6.98 1.42 12.74
N LEU A 7 -6.06 2.39 12.61
CA LEU A 7 -6.37 3.75 12.13
C LEU A 7 -6.98 3.74 10.71
N TYR A 8 -6.49 2.88 9.82
CA TYR A 8 -7.07 2.72 8.49
C TYR A 8 -8.53 2.21 8.56
N ASN A 9 -8.78 1.19 9.38
CA ASN A 9 -10.14 0.63 9.56
C ASN A 9 -11.10 1.63 10.20
N GLU A 10 -10.59 2.56 11.01
CA GLU A 10 -11.36 3.65 11.63
C GLU A 10 -11.56 4.87 10.70
N GLY A 11 -10.97 4.85 9.50
CA GLY A 11 -11.04 5.94 8.54
C GLY A 11 -10.05 7.08 8.79
N ASP A 12 -9.19 7.00 9.81
CA ASP A 12 -8.05 7.91 9.97
C ASP A 12 -6.90 7.52 9.04
N PHE A 13 -7.12 7.73 7.74
CA PHE A 13 -6.15 7.42 6.70
C PHE A 13 -4.84 8.21 6.85
N ASN A 14 -4.92 9.46 7.33
CA ASN A 14 -3.72 10.28 7.55
C ASN A 14 -2.91 9.76 8.76
N GLY A 15 -3.57 9.37 9.85
CA GLY A 15 -2.95 8.69 10.98
C GLY A 15 -2.33 7.35 10.58
N ALA A 16 -3.05 6.55 9.80
CA ALA A 16 -2.55 5.29 9.25
C ALA A 16 -1.27 5.50 8.46
N ILE A 17 -1.26 6.46 7.51
CA ILE A 17 -0.06 6.82 6.73
C ILE A 17 1.10 7.17 7.66
N ARG A 18 0.91 8.07 8.63
CA ARG A 18 1.97 8.48 9.57
C ARG A 18 2.52 7.31 10.36
N ARG A 19 1.65 6.44 10.89
CA ARG A 19 2.05 5.28 11.72
C ARG A 19 2.76 4.19 10.92
N LEU A 20 2.30 3.93 9.70
CA LEU A 20 2.87 2.93 8.80
C LEU A 20 4.19 3.39 8.18
N SER A 21 4.46 4.70 8.16
CA SER A 21 5.72 5.29 7.68
C SER A 21 6.85 5.28 8.71
N GLN A 22 6.58 4.83 9.94
CA GLN A 22 7.57 4.84 11.02
C GLN A 22 8.70 3.83 10.77
N ARG A 23 9.89 4.13 11.29
CA ARG A 23 11.11 3.33 11.08
C ARG A 23 10.98 1.90 11.61
N ASP A 24 10.26 1.70 12.72
CA ASP A 24 9.99 0.38 13.30
C ASP A 24 9.25 -0.54 12.30
N VAL A 25 8.37 0.02 11.49
CA VAL A 25 7.62 -0.72 10.46
C VAL A 25 8.48 -0.91 9.21
N ASN A 26 9.16 0.14 8.76
CA ASN A 26 9.95 0.12 7.53
C ASN A 26 11.21 -0.76 7.63
N ASN A 27 11.74 -0.97 8.83
CA ASN A 27 12.88 -1.86 9.09
C ASN A 27 12.45 -3.26 9.59
N GLY A 28 11.14 -3.52 9.65
CA GLY A 28 10.61 -4.80 10.07
C GLY A 28 10.79 -5.91 9.02
N PRO A 29 10.28 -7.12 9.30
CA PRO A 29 10.28 -8.23 8.36
C PRO A 29 9.60 -7.87 7.02
N LEU A 30 10.00 -8.50 5.92
CA LEU A 30 9.48 -8.23 4.58
C LEU A 30 7.94 -8.22 4.55
N ALA A 31 7.28 -9.23 5.14
CA ALA A 31 5.82 -9.31 5.21
C ALA A 31 5.18 -8.10 5.92
N THR A 32 5.83 -7.58 6.97
CA THR A 32 5.37 -6.37 7.68
C THR A 32 5.48 -5.14 6.78
N ARG A 33 6.60 -5.00 6.07
CA ARG A 33 6.85 -3.88 5.15
C ARG A 33 5.87 -3.90 3.97
N LEU A 34 5.63 -5.05 3.36
CA LEU A 34 4.67 -5.23 2.27
C LEU A 34 3.24 -4.88 2.72
N THR A 35 2.84 -5.41 3.88
CA THR A 35 1.52 -5.09 4.45
C THR A 35 1.40 -3.59 4.74
N ALA A 36 2.44 -2.95 5.28
CA ALA A 36 2.43 -1.52 5.55
C ALA A 36 2.28 -0.69 4.27
N LEU A 37 3.05 -1.02 3.24
CA LEU A 37 2.96 -0.37 1.93
C LEU A 37 1.59 -0.55 1.29
N LYS A 38 0.96 -1.72 1.44
CA LYS A 38 -0.41 -1.97 0.99
C LYS A 38 -1.40 -0.99 1.63
N TYR A 39 -1.44 -0.92 2.96
CA TYR A 39 -2.36 -0.04 3.67
C TYR A 39 -2.03 1.45 3.46
N GLN A 40 -0.77 1.82 3.28
CA GLN A 40 -0.39 3.17 2.85
C GLN A 40 -0.95 3.49 1.47
N ALA A 41 -0.80 2.58 0.50
CA ALA A 41 -1.33 2.77 -0.84
C ALA A 41 -2.85 2.97 -0.81
N PHE A 42 -3.58 2.11 -0.10
CA PHE A 42 -5.03 2.25 0.09
C PHE A 42 -5.37 3.62 0.69
N SER A 43 -4.71 3.99 1.79
CA SER A 43 -4.90 5.27 2.47
C SER A 43 -4.65 6.48 1.56
N TYR A 44 -3.61 6.43 0.72
CA TYR A 44 -3.33 7.49 -0.26
C TYR A 44 -4.38 7.56 -1.36
N CYS A 45 -4.83 6.41 -1.86
CA CYS A 45 -5.82 6.35 -2.92
C CYS A 45 -7.19 6.91 -2.46
N VAL A 46 -7.66 6.52 -1.27
CA VAL A 46 -8.95 7.01 -0.72
C VAL A 46 -8.90 8.47 -0.27
N THR A 47 -7.70 9.03 -0.03
CA THR A 47 -7.51 10.45 0.29
C THR A 47 -7.23 11.32 -0.94
N SER A 48 -7.52 10.82 -2.15
CA SER A 48 -7.32 11.54 -3.42
C SER A 48 -5.86 11.94 -3.69
N ARG A 49 -4.90 11.10 -3.29
CA ARG A 49 -3.46 11.31 -3.52
C ARG A 49 -2.90 10.23 -4.45
N PRO A 50 -3.15 10.31 -5.78
CA PRO A 50 -2.84 9.22 -6.71
C PRO A 50 -1.34 8.96 -6.88
N ALA A 51 -0.51 10.00 -6.89
CA ALA A 51 0.94 9.86 -7.03
C ALA A 51 1.58 9.04 -5.88
N PRO A 52 1.38 9.39 -4.59
CA PRO A 52 1.92 8.58 -3.49
C PRO A 52 1.22 7.22 -3.37
N CYS A 53 -0.05 7.08 -3.80
CA CYS A 53 -0.70 5.77 -3.88
C CYS A 53 0.07 4.82 -4.82
N ARG A 54 0.33 5.26 -6.05
CA ARG A 54 1.12 4.47 -7.02
C ARG A 54 2.51 4.18 -6.48
N GLN A 55 3.19 5.17 -5.91
CA GLN A 55 4.54 5.00 -5.37
C GLN A 55 4.61 3.98 -4.23
N ALA A 56 3.56 3.85 -3.42
CA ALA A 56 3.49 2.82 -2.38
C ALA A 56 3.40 1.41 -2.99
N PHE A 57 2.58 1.20 -4.02
CA PHE A 57 2.54 -0.07 -4.75
C PHE A 57 3.84 -0.36 -5.49
N ASP A 58 4.43 0.63 -6.17
CA ASP A 58 5.73 0.47 -6.84
C ASP A 58 6.84 0.09 -5.85
N ARG A 59 6.76 0.58 -4.60
CA ARG A 59 7.68 0.16 -3.53
C ARG A 59 7.43 -1.27 -3.11
N ALA A 60 6.17 -1.68 -2.92
CA ALA A 60 5.83 -3.05 -2.54
C ALA A 60 6.33 -4.05 -3.59
N LEU A 61 6.02 -3.80 -4.87
CA LEU A 61 6.43 -4.65 -6.00
C LEU A 61 7.94 -4.67 -6.25
N ARG A 62 8.67 -3.59 -5.89
CA ARG A 62 10.14 -3.60 -5.93
C ARG A 62 10.77 -4.39 -4.79
N LEU A 63 10.12 -4.44 -3.64
CA LEU A 63 10.58 -5.28 -2.52
C LEU A 63 10.28 -6.75 -2.77
N ASP A 64 9.13 -7.04 -3.38
CA ASP A 64 8.70 -8.37 -3.75
C ASP A 64 7.88 -8.32 -5.05
N PRO A 65 8.46 -8.74 -6.19
CA PRO A 65 7.75 -8.78 -7.48
C PRO A 65 6.54 -9.72 -7.49
N SER A 66 6.46 -10.67 -6.54
CA SER A 66 5.32 -11.57 -6.39
C SER A 66 4.17 -10.98 -5.56
N PHE A 67 4.36 -9.79 -4.98
CA PHE A 67 3.34 -9.11 -4.20
C PHE A 67 2.04 -8.94 -4.99
N ASP A 68 0.93 -9.38 -4.39
CA ASP A 68 -0.40 -9.27 -4.96
C ASP A 68 -1.44 -8.82 -3.94
N LEU A 69 -2.52 -8.25 -4.44
CA LEU A 69 -3.70 -7.92 -3.64
C LEU A 69 -4.62 -9.14 -3.52
N ALA A 70 -5.39 -9.20 -2.43
CA ALA A 70 -6.42 -10.23 -2.31
C ALA A 70 -7.50 -10.02 -3.39
N PRO A 71 -8.24 -11.08 -3.80
CA PRO A 71 -9.27 -10.96 -4.85
C PRO A 71 -10.31 -9.85 -4.58
N GLY A 72 -10.74 -9.69 -3.32
CA GLY A 72 -11.68 -8.62 -2.94
C GLY A 72 -11.08 -7.20 -2.98
N GLU A 73 -9.76 -7.07 -2.92
CA GLU A 73 -9.06 -5.79 -2.96
C GLU A 73 -8.82 -5.32 -4.42
N HIS A 74 -8.67 -6.25 -5.37
CA HIS A 74 -8.48 -5.94 -6.79
C HIS A 74 -9.66 -5.16 -7.40
N GLY A 75 -10.88 -5.49 -6.98
CA GLY A 75 -12.11 -4.89 -7.51
C GLY A 75 -12.37 -3.45 -7.06
N HIS A 76 -11.53 -2.85 -6.22
CA HIS A 76 -11.81 -1.54 -5.66
C HIS A 76 -11.58 -0.42 -6.70
N PRO A 77 -12.55 0.50 -6.90
CA PRO A 77 -12.49 1.48 -7.98
C PRO A 77 -11.33 2.48 -7.86
N LEU A 78 -10.90 2.80 -6.63
CA LEU A 78 -9.88 3.83 -6.40
C LEU A 78 -8.44 3.32 -6.52
N TRP A 79 -8.16 2.08 -6.09
CA TRP A 79 -6.80 1.57 -6.05
C TRP A 79 -6.55 0.39 -6.99
N GLY A 80 -7.58 -0.35 -7.40
CA GLY A 80 -7.46 -1.48 -8.33
C GLY A 80 -6.75 -1.06 -9.62
N PRO A 81 -7.23 -0.03 -10.35
CA PRO A 81 -6.56 0.44 -11.55
C PRO A 81 -5.11 0.93 -11.32
N VAL A 82 -4.84 1.51 -10.14
CA VAL A 82 -3.50 2.00 -9.79
C VAL A 82 -2.55 0.81 -9.56
N PHE A 83 -3.02 -0.21 -8.84
CA PHE A 83 -2.26 -1.43 -8.58
C PHE A 83 -1.96 -2.19 -9.88
N THR A 84 -2.96 -2.39 -10.75
CA THR A 84 -2.77 -3.05 -12.05
C THR A 84 -1.69 -2.34 -12.87
N ARG A 85 -1.74 -1.01 -12.95
CA ARG A 85 -0.72 -0.20 -13.66
C ARG A 85 0.67 -0.31 -13.02
N ALA A 86 0.76 -0.40 -11.70
CA ALA A 86 2.03 -0.60 -11.00
C ALA A 86 2.62 -1.99 -11.32
N LYS A 87 1.80 -3.04 -11.28
CA LYS A 87 2.20 -4.43 -11.58
C LYS A 87 2.69 -4.58 -13.02
N GLN A 88 1.97 -4.00 -13.98
CA GLN A 88 2.38 -3.97 -15.39
C GLN A 88 3.72 -3.25 -15.60
N ALA A 89 3.94 -2.13 -14.90
CA ALA A 89 5.18 -1.37 -15.02
C ALA A 89 6.40 -2.10 -14.45
N VAL A 90 6.22 -2.99 -13.49
CA VAL A 90 7.29 -3.87 -12.98
C VAL A 90 7.48 -5.07 -13.90
N ALA A 91 6.42 -5.65 -14.45
CA ALA A 91 6.51 -6.78 -15.38
C ALA A 91 7.15 -6.42 -16.74
N ALA A 92 7.09 -5.14 -17.13
CA ALA A 92 7.72 -4.64 -18.35
C ALA A 92 9.22 -4.28 -18.20
N ARG A 93 9.81 -4.54 -17.03
CA ARG A 93 11.23 -4.30 -16.74
C ARG A 93 11.99 -5.62 -16.69
#